data_AF-A0A963LLX0-F1
#
_entry.id   AF-A0A963LLX0-F1
#
_cell.length_a   1.000
_cell.length_b   1.000
_cell.length_c   1.000
_cell.angle_alpha   90.00
_cell.angle_beta   90.00
_cell.angle_gamma   90.00
#
_symmetry.space_group_name_H-M   'P 1'
#
loop_
_entity.id
_entity.type
_entity.pdbx_description
1 polymer ?
#
loop_
_entity_poly.entity_id
_entity_poly.type
_entity_poly.pdbx_seq_one_letter_code
_entity_poly.pdbx_strand_id
1 'polypeptide(L)' 'AWINFNMRPDIAAKVAGAAGNFTASKGADKLMDDKLKAQFAASFPQAALDNVKWYPAVPAGLEEIEGRVLDRIKAAN' A
#
# COMPACT_ATOMS: atom_id res chain seq x y z
N ALA A 1 7.57 -19.82 -8.51
CA ALA A 1 6.20 -20.26 -8.13
C ALA A 1 5.52 -19.35 -7.11
N TRP A 2 6.25 -18.69 -6.20
CA TRP A 2 5.69 -17.88 -5.11
C TRP A 2 4.83 -16.68 -5.53
N ILE A 3 5.26 -15.90 -6.53
CA ILE A 3 4.52 -14.73 -7.02
C ILE A 3 3.13 -15.15 -7.51
N ASN A 4 3.06 -16.17 -8.37
CA ASN A 4 1.79 -16.68 -8.89
C ASN A 4 0.89 -17.26 -7.79
N PHE A 5 1.46 -17.82 -6.71
CA PHE A 5 0.70 -18.29 -5.56
C PHE A 5 0.04 -17.13 -4.81
N ASN A 6 0.80 -16.08 -4.49
CA ASN A 6 0.27 -14.91 -3.76
C ASN A 6 -0.73 -14.09 -4.58
N MET A 7 -0.64 -14.14 -5.91
CA MET A 7 -1.54 -13.39 -6.77
C MET A 7 -2.90 -14.07 -6.99
N ARG A 8 -3.10 -15.32 -6.56
CA ARG A 8 -4.44 -15.94 -6.63
C ARG A 8 -5.41 -15.21 -5.70
N PRO A 9 -6.63 -14.85 -6.13
CA PRO A 9 -7.53 -14.01 -5.34
C PRO A 9 -7.83 -14.55 -3.93
N ASP A 10 -8.03 -15.86 -3.80
CA ASP A 10 -8.32 -16.52 -2.53
C ASP A 10 -7.14 -16.50 -1.56
N ILE A 11 -5.91 -16.63 -2.08
CA ILE A 11 -4.68 -16.53 -1.30
C ILE A 11 -4.41 -15.08 -0.92
N ALA A 12 -4.53 -14.16 -1.88
CA ALA A 12 -4.34 -12.73 -1.66
C ALA A 12 -5.27 -12.16 -0.60
N ALA A 13 -6.54 -12.58 -0.57
CA ALA A 13 -7.50 -12.18 0.45
C ALA A 13 -7.10 -12.69 1.85
N LYS A 14 -6.62 -13.93 1.95
CA LYS A 14 -6.11 -14.49 3.23
C LYS A 14 -4.89 -13.73 3.74
N VAL A 15 -3.93 -13.44 2.85
CA VAL A 15 -2.73 -12.67 3.21
C VAL A 15 -3.09 -11.26 3.65
N ALA A 16 -3.99 -10.58 2.93
CA ALA A 16 -4.47 -9.25 3.29
C ALA A 16 -5.14 -9.24 4.68
N GLY A 17 -6.01 -10.21 4.95
CA GLY A 17 -6.66 -10.35 6.26
C GLY A 17 -5.67 -10.59 7.41
N ALA A 18 -4.61 -11.37 7.18
CA ALA A 18 -3.58 -11.62 8.19
C ALA A 18 -2.62 -10.44 8.40
N ALA A 19 -2.25 -9.73 7.32
CA ALA A 19 -1.29 -8.64 7.36
C ALA A 19 -1.90 -7.28 7.73
N GLY A 20 -3.23 -7.15 7.65
CA GLY A 20 -3.94 -5.89 7.91
C GLY A 20 -3.81 -4.84 6.80
N ASN A 21 -3.21 -5.20 5.66
CA ASN A 21 -3.03 -4.33 4.49
C ASN A 21 -3.84 -4.86 3.30
N PHE A 22 -4.22 -3.97 2.39
CA PHE A 22 -4.93 -4.35 1.17
C PHE A 22 -4.02 -5.07 0.16
N THR A 23 -4.62 -5.81 -0.77
CA THR A 23 -3.91 -6.50 -1.85
C THR A 23 -4.24 -5.90 -3.21
N ALA A 24 -3.27 -5.90 -4.12
CA ALA A 24 -3.45 -5.49 -5.51
C ALA A 24 -3.96 -6.63 -6.42
N SER A 25 -4.22 -7.82 -5.88
CA SER A 25 -4.78 -8.93 -6.67
C SER A 25 -6.23 -8.65 -7.08
N LYS A 26 -6.48 -8.66 -8.39
CA LYS A 26 -7.79 -8.40 -8.98
C LYS A 26 -8.80 -9.46 -8.54
N GLY A 27 -9.91 -9.02 -7.92
CA GLY A 27 -11.00 -9.89 -7.48
C GLY A 27 -10.83 -10.45 -6.07
N ALA A 28 -9.70 -10.22 -5.41
CA ALA A 28 -9.49 -10.62 -4.01
C ALA A 28 -10.36 -9.80 -3.05
N ASP A 29 -10.68 -8.55 -3.41
CA ASP A 29 -11.59 -7.66 -2.69
C ASP A 29 -12.94 -8.33 -2.39
N LYS A 30 -13.48 -9.11 -3.33
CA LYS A 30 -14.76 -9.82 -3.18
C LYS A 30 -14.71 -10.95 -2.15
N LEU A 31 -13.51 -11.42 -1.83
CA LEU A 31 -13.25 -12.55 -0.94
C LEU A 31 -12.78 -12.10 0.46
N MET A 32 -12.67 -10.79 0.69
CA MET A 32 -12.33 -10.22 2.00
C MET A 32 -13.54 -10.19 2.95
N ASP A 33 -13.26 -9.94 4.22
CA ASP A 33 -14.30 -9.64 5.22
C ASP A 33 -15.11 -8.39 4.84
N ASP A 34 -16.41 -8.40 5.13
CA ASP A 34 -17.33 -7.35 4.68
C ASP A 34 -17.05 -5.98 5.32
N LYS A 35 -16.56 -5.96 6.57
CA LYS A 35 -16.13 -4.70 7.21
C LYS A 35 -14.92 -4.12 6.48
N LEU A 36 -13.95 -4.97 6.13
CA LEU A 36 -12.75 -4.54 5.42
C LEU A 36 -13.08 -4.02 4.01
N LYS A 37 -14.00 -4.67 3.30
CA LYS A 37 -14.50 -4.17 2.00
C LYS A 37 -15.14 -2.80 2.13
N ALA A 38 -16.03 -2.62 3.10
CA ALA A 38 -16.71 -1.34 3.33
C ALA A 38 -15.72 -0.23 3.66
N GLN A 39 -14.75 -0.51 4.53
CA GLN A 39 -13.69 0.44 4.89
C GLN A 39 -12.82 0.81 3.69
N PHE A 40 -12.47 -0.15 2.83
CA PHE A 40 -11.70 0.11 1.61
C PHE A 40 -12.45 1.06 0.66
N ALA A 41 -13.71 0.72 0.36
CA ALA A 41 -14.54 1.53 -0.54
C ALA A 41 -14.76 2.96 0.00
N ALA A 42 -14.89 3.12 1.32
CA ALA A 42 -15.00 4.42 1.96
C ALA A 42 -13.68 5.21 1.99
N SER A 43 -12.55 4.53 2.14
CA SER A 43 -11.22 5.17 2.25
C SER A 43 -10.68 5.65 0.91
N PHE A 44 -11.05 4.98 -0.19
CA PHE A 44 -10.50 5.23 -1.52
C PHE A 44 -11.60 5.46 -2.58
N PRO A 45 -12.38 6.54 -2.46
CA PRO A 45 -13.28 6.92 -3.55
C PRO A 45 -12.48 7.18 -4.83
N GLN A 46 -13.07 6.88 -6.00
CA GLN A 46 -12.35 6.92 -7.28
C GLN A 46 -11.68 8.29 -7.53
N ALA A 47 -12.37 9.39 -7.25
CA ALA A 47 -11.80 10.74 -7.40
C ALA A 47 -10.55 10.99 -6.54
N ALA A 48 -10.47 10.36 -5.36
CA ALA A 48 -9.27 10.43 -4.53
C ALA A 48 -8.14 9.59 -5.12
N LEU A 49 -8.43 8.38 -5.60
CA LEU A 49 -7.46 7.51 -6.28
C LEU A 49 -6.86 8.19 -7.52
N ASP A 50 -7.70 8.82 -8.34
CA ASP A 50 -7.29 9.54 -9.55
C ASP A 50 -6.40 10.75 -9.23
N ASN A 51 -6.51 11.30 -8.02
CA ASN A 51 -5.73 12.46 -7.58
C ASN A 51 -4.48 12.09 -6.77
N VAL A 52 -4.21 10.81 -6.49
CA VAL A 52 -3.04 10.40 -5.70
C VAL A 52 -1.75 10.89 -6.37
N LYS A 53 -0.90 11.59 -5.61
CA LYS A 53 0.43 12.00 -6.03
C LYS A 53 1.41 10.91 -5.64
N TRP A 54 1.51 9.89 -6.49
CA TRP A 54 2.43 8.79 -6.30
C TRP A 54 3.88 9.29 -6.29
N TYR A 55 4.68 8.76 -5.38
CA TYR A 55 6.08 9.13 -5.29
C TYR A 55 6.77 8.76 -6.62
N PRO A 56 7.45 9.70 -7.28
CA PRO A 56 8.12 9.42 -8.54
C PRO A 56 9.34 8.52 -8.31
N ALA A 57 9.97 8.04 -9.39
CA ALA A 57 11.28 7.40 -9.27
C ALA A 57 12.26 8.36 -8.58
N VAL A 58 12.93 7.90 -7.52
CA VAL A 58 13.84 8.72 -6.72
C VAL A 58 15.08 9.05 -7.57
N PRO A 59 15.41 10.33 -7.80
CA PRO A 59 16.66 10.71 -8.44
C PRO A 59 17.87 10.31 -7.58
N ALA A 60 18.98 9.98 -8.24
CA ALA A 60 20.23 9.70 -7.53
C ALA A 60 20.62 10.86 -6.60
N GLY A 61 20.98 10.53 -5.36
CA GLY A 61 21.42 11.51 -4.34
C GLY A 61 20.29 12.20 -3.56
N LEU A 62 19.01 12.09 -3.96
CA LEU A 62 17.90 12.71 -3.24
C LEU A 62 17.69 12.06 -1.85
N GLU A 63 17.66 10.73 -1.80
CA GLU A 63 17.54 9.96 -0.54
C GLU A 63 18.63 10.30 0.48
N GLU A 64 19.86 10.56 0.03
CA GLU A 64 20.96 10.94 0.93
C GLU A 64 20.75 12.34 1.53
N ILE A 65 20.22 13.28 0.73
CA ILE A 65 19.86 14.61 1.21
C ILE A 65 18.71 14.52 2.22
N GLU A 66 17.64 13.78 1.90
CA GLU A 66 16.50 13.56 2.79
C GLU A 66 16.94 12.92 4.12
N GLY A 67 17.80 11.90 4.06
CA GLY A 67 18.38 11.24 5.24
C GLY A 67 19.15 12.20 6.15
N ARG A 68 20.07 13.00 5.59
CA ARG A 68 20.83 13.99 6.37
C ARG A 68 19.95 15.05 7.04
N VAL A 69 18.87 15.47 6.38
CA VAL A 69 17.92 16.42 6.96
C VAL A 69 17.15 15.76 8.11
N LEU A 70 16.70 14.53 7.92
CA LEU A 70 15.98 13.79 8.97
C LEU A 70 16.86 13.56 10.21
N ASP A 71 18.15 13.25 10.04
CA ASP A 71 19.09 13.08 11.14
C ASP A 71 19.26 14.37 11.96
N ARG A 72 19.31 15.53 11.29
CA ARG A 72 19.36 16.83 11.97
C ARG A 72 18.11 17.10 12.79
N ILE A 73 16.93 16.77 12.26
CA ILE A 73 15.65 16.95 12.98
C ILE A 73 15.59 16.03 14.20
N LYS A 74 15.98 14.76 14.05
CA LYS A 74 16.02 13.80 15.15
C LYS A 74 16.98 14.23 16.27
N ALA A 75 18.12 14.81 15.93
CA ALA A 75 19.08 15.30 16.91
C ALA A 75 18.63 16.57 17.65
N ALA A 76 17.60 17.25 17.17
CA ALA A 76 17.06 18.49 17.76
C ALA A 76 15.86 18.28 18.69
N ASN A 77 15.32 17.05 18.77
CA ASN A 77 14.24 16.64 19.68
C ASN A 77 14.77 15.68 20.76
#